data_AF-A0A2D4PB78-F1
#
_entry.id   AF-A0A2D4PB78-F1
#
_cell.length_a   1.000
_cell.length_b   1.000
_cell.length_c   1.000
_cell.angle_alpha   90.00
_cell.angle_beta   90.00
_cell.angle_gamma   90.00
#
_symmetry.space_group_name_H-M   'P 1'
#
loop_
_entity.id
_entity.type
_entity.pdbx_description
1 polymer ?
#
loop_
_entity_poly.entity_id
_entity_poly.type
_entity_poly.pdbx_seq_one_letter_code
_entity_poly.pdbx_strand_id
1 'polypeptide(L)'
;GRCTNCEKICTHMTLFNVVLRHPRHFCFFAAKVDALGDILHLASEPKVSPEDSKDSEEVPKQTPPEENEVLRLPEYLNRFKELNSKLHSLGKVESRKLLTLTTQLVEEKLQASEEEDIAKYKEKLEEWEKERRMLIEREQEMKEKAKEMMEMKKKANAAT
;
A
#
# COMPACT_ATOMS: atom_id res chain seq x y z
N GLY A 1 -22.08 -1.79 14.62
CA GLY A 1 -20.65 -1.41 14.55
C GLY A 1 -19.92 -2.47 13.74
N ARG A 2 -19.14 -2.07 12.73
CA ARG A 2 -18.39 -3.01 11.86
C ARG A 2 -17.32 -3.71 12.69
N CYS A 3 -17.39 -5.04 12.79
CA CYS A 3 -16.36 -5.84 13.42
C CYS A 3 -15.15 -5.89 12.48
N THR A 4 -14.11 -5.12 12.76
CA THR A 4 -12.90 -4.98 11.93
C THR A 4 -12.19 -6.32 11.65
N ASN A 5 -12.47 -7.35 12.44
CA ASN A 5 -11.95 -8.70 12.22
C ASN A 5 -12.66 -9.44 11.08
N CYS A 6 -13.94 -9.16 10.86
CA CYS A 6 -14.74 -9.86 9.85
C CYS A 6 -14.39 -9.40 8.42
N GLU A 7 -14.19 -8.10 8.24
CA GLU A 7 -13.73 -7.52 6.96
C GLU A 7 -12.33 -8.02 6.58
N LYS A 8 -11.45 -8.22 7.58
CA LYS A 8 -10.15 -8.86 7.38
C LYS A 8 -10.29 -10.32 6.96
N ILE A 9 -11.16 -11.11 7.59
CA ILE A 9 -11.37 -12.52 7.21
C ILE A 9 -11.86 -12.64 5.76
N CYS A 10 -12.80 -11.80 5.34
CA CYS A 10 -13.35 -11.81 3.99
C CYS A 10 -12.30 -11.45 2.91
N THR A 11 -11.45 -10.45 3.18
CA THR A 11 -10.34 -10.08 2.28
C THR A 11 -9.27 -11.17 2.19
N HIS A 12 -8.92 -11.82 3.31
CA HIS A 12 -7.97 -12.93 3.34
C HIS A 12 -8.47 -14.17 2.57
N MET A 13 -9.76 -14.52 2.70
CA MET A 13 -10.36 -15.62 1.91
C MET A 13 -10.36 -15.31 0.40
N THR A 14 -10.54 -14.05 0.02
CA THR A 14 -10.46 -13.63 -1.39
C THR A 14 -9.03 -13.79 -1.93
N LEU A 15 -8.02 -13.42 -1.14
CA LEU A 15 -6.61 -13.61 -1.51
C LEU A 15 -6.26 -15.09 -1.72
N PHE A 16 -6.77 -16.00 -0.89
CA PHE A 16 -6.54 -17.45 -1.06
C PHE A 16 -6.99 -17.94 -2.44
N ASN A 17 -8.16 -17.48 -2.90
CA ASN A 17 -8.68 -17.84 -4.22
C ASN A 17 -7.86 -17.26 -5.39
N VAL A 18 -7.31 -16.05 -5.23
CA VAL A 18 -6.44 -15.44 -6.25
C VAL A 18 -5.15 -16.24 -6.44
N VAL A 19 -4.52 -16.68 -5.34
CA VAL A 19 -3.29 -17.48 -5.36
C VAL A 19 -3.53 -18.86 -5.97
N LEU A 20 -4.68 -19.49 -5.69
CA LEU A 20 -5.05 -20.77 -6.30
C LEU A 20 -5.28 -20.65 -7.82
N ARG A 21 -5.72 -19.50 -8.32
CA ARG A 21 -5.89 -19.24 -9.77
C ARG A 21 -4.58 -18.98 -10.51
N HIS A 22 -3.50 -18.62 -9.82
CA HIS A 22 -2.21 -18.27 -10.44
C HIS A 22 -1.08 -19.20 -9.96
N PRO A 23 -1.06 -20.45 -10.45
CA PRO A 23 -0.24 -21.52 -9.89
C PRO A 23 1.28 -21.38 -10.11
N ARG A 24 1.77 -20.37 -10.83
CA ARG A 24 3.21 -20.25 -11.14
C ARG A 24 3.96 -19.13 -10.43
N HIS A 25 3.28 -18.20 -9.75
CA HIS A 25 3.94 -16.97 -9.27
C HIS A 25 3.71 -16.63 -7.79
N PHE A 26 2.71 -17.23 -7.14
CA PHE A 26 2.35 -16.86 -5.78
C PHE A 26 2.31 -18.09 -4.86
N CYS A 27 2.78 -17.89 -3.64
CA CYS A 27 2.73 -18.82 -2.51
C CYS A 27 2.33 -18.03 -1.25
N PHE A 28 1.74 -18.71 -0.27
CA PHE A 28 1.52 -18.13 1.05
C PHE A 28 2.64 -18.52 2.00
N PHE A 29 3.02 -17.61 2.90
CA PHE A 29 3.90 -17.94 4.00
C PHE A 29 3.15 -18.76 5.05
N ALA A 30 3.74 -19.87 5.51
CA ALA A 30 3.16 -20.75 6.54
C ALA A 30 2.64 -19.95 7.74
N ALA A 31 3.47 -19.07 8.31
CA ALA A 31 3.12 -18.24 9.45
C ALA A 31 1.84 -17.39 9.24
N LYS A 32 1.54 -16.98 8.01
CA LYS A 32 0.34 -16.19 7.70
C LYS A 32 -0.90 -17.08 7.55
N VAL A 33 -0.73 -18.29 7.05
CA VAL A 33 -1.79 -19.30 6.98
C VAL A 33 -2.15 -19.77 8.39
N ASP A 34 -1.15 -20.05 9.21
CA ASP A 34 -1.31 -20.49 10.60
C ASP A 34 -2.02 -19.44 11.45
N ALA A 35 -1.56 -18.18 11.38
CA ALA A 35 -2.20 -17.08 12.11
C ALA A 35 -3.67 -16.86 11.72
N LEU A 36 -4.05 -17.09 10.45
CA LEU A 36 -5.44 -17.02 10.01
C LEU A 36 -6.27 -18.17 10.58
N GLY A 37 -5.69 -19.37 10.66
CA GLY A 37 -6.29 -20.52 11.34
C GLY A 37 -6.57 -20.24 12.81
N ASP A 38 -5.57 -19.70 13.52
CA ASP A 38 -5.68 -19.35 14.95
C ASP A 38 -6.78 -18.32 15.19
N ILE A 39 -6.85 -17.27 14.35
CA ILE A 39 -7.90 -16.24 14.44
C ILE A 39 -9.30 -16.84 14.24
N LEU A 40 -9.46 -17.70 13.23
CA LEU A 40 -10.77 -18.33 12.95
C LEU A 40 -11.19 -19.27 14.07
N HIS A 41 -10.25 -20.03 14.65
CA HIS A 41 -10.52 -20.90 15.79
C HIS A 41 -10.92 -20.10 17.03
N LEU A 42 -10.17 -19.06 17.40
CA LEU A 42 -10.47 -18.17 18.52
C LEU A 42 -11.81 -17.44 18.36
N ALA A 43 -12.17 -17.08 17.13
CA ALA A 43 -13.44 -16.40 16.85
C ALA A 43 -14.66 -17.35 16.93
N SER A 44 -14.47 -18.64 16.67
CA SER A 44 -15.54 -19.66 16.79
C SER A 44 -15.82 -20.12 18.22
N GLU A 45 -15.00 -19.75 19.20
CA GLU A 45 -15.26 -20.06 20.61
C GLU A 45 -16.38 -19.15 21.17
N PRO A 46 -17.43 -19.70 21.82
CA PRO A 46 -18.51 -18.90 22.35
C PRO A 46 -18.04 -18.02 23.51
N LYS A 47 -18.14 -16.70 23.32
CA LYS A 47 -18.00 -15.70 24.39
C LYS A 47 -19.18 -15.85 25.35
N VAL A 48 -19.00 -16.56 26.47
CA VAL A 48 -19.97 -16.53 27.56
C VAL A 48 -19.86 -15.20 28.30
N SER A 49 -20.87 -14.33 28.18
CA SER A 49 -21.13 -13.24 29.13
C SER A 49 -22.64 -12.92 29.15
N PRO A 50 -23.26 -12.64 30.33
CA PRO A 50 -24.72 -12.57 30.49
C PRO A 50 -25.31 -11.16 30.28
N GLU A 51 -26.57 -11.13 29.82
CA GLU A 51 -27.63 -10.08 29.88
C GLU A 51 -27.27 -8.60 29.60
N ASP A 52 -27.95 -7.94 28.65
CA ASP A 52 -29.22 -7.26 28.94
C ASP A 52 -29.92 -6.64 27.70
N SER A 53 -31.18 -6.30 27.88
CA SER A 53 -32.26 -6.16 26.91
C SER A 53 -32.57 -4.69 26.53
N LYS A 54 -32.95 -4.38 25.26
CA LYS A 54 -34.12 -3.54 24.86
C LYS A 54 -34.08 -3.05 23.40
N ASP A 55 -35.12 -3.47 22.67
CA ASP A 55 -36.09 -2.69 21.87
C ASP A 55 -35.68 -1.35 21.21
N SER A 56 -35.79 -1.27 19.88
CA SER A 56 -36.50 -0.18 19.17
C SER A 56 -36.57 -0.46 17.65
N GLU A 57 -37.80 -0.42 17.11
CA GLU A 57 -38.11 -0.41 15.67
C GLU A 57 -37.50 0.80 14.94
N GLU A 58 -36.91 0.55 13.76
CA GLU A 58 -37.11 1.39 12.55
C GLU A 58 -36.53 0.66 11.32
N VAL A 59 -37.40 0.28 10.38
CA VAL A 59 -37.01 -0.23 9.06
C VAL A 59 -36.84 0.95 8.10
N PRO A 60 -35.68 1.08 7.43
CA PRO A 60 -35.75 1.41 6.02
C PRO A 60 -34.72 0.67 5.14
N LYS A 61 -35.29 0.11 4.05
CA LYS A 61 -34.70 -0.19 2.74
C LYS A 61 -33.69 -1.35 2.65
N GLN A 62 -34.12 -2.34 1.89
CA GLN A 62 -33.42 -3.52 1.40
C GLN A 62 -32.02 -3.19 0.84
N THR A 63 -31.01 -3.30 1.69
CA THR A 63 -29.78 -4.01 1.36
C THR A 63 -29.98 -5.44 1.87
N PRO A 64 -29.49 -6.51 1.21
CA PRO A 64 -29.47 -7.82 1.86
C PRO A 64 -28.81 -7.59 3.24
N PRO A 65 -29.40 -8.10 4.34
CA PRO A 65 -28.78 -7.89 5.64
C PRO A 65 -27.35 -8.38 5.50
N GLU A 66 -26.37 -7.53 5.77
CA GLU A 66 -25.01 -8.00 6.04
C GLU A 66 -25.21 -9.05 7.13
N GLU A 67 -25.27 -10.33 6.74
CA GLU A 67 -25.31 -11.44 7.67
C GLU A 67 -24.16 -11.16 8.61
N ASN A 68 -24.49 -11.00 9.90
CA ASN A 68 -23.48 -10.70 10.90
C ASN A 68 -22.35 -11.72 10.68
N GLU A 69 -21.19 -11.24 10.28
CA GLU A 69 -20.08 -12.07 9.82
C GLU A 69 -19.65 -13.11 10.87
N VAL A 70 -20.03 -12.89 12.13
CA VAL A 70 -19.93 -13.86 13.23
C VAL A 70 -20.76 -15.12 12.97
N LEU A 71 -21.97 -15.01 12.43
CA LEU A 71 -22.83 -16.15 12.05
C LEU A 71 -22.21 -16.97 10.91
N ARG A 72 -21.34 -16.36 10.10
CA ARG A 72 -20.63 -17.01 8.99
C ARG A 72 -19.29 -17.62 9.39
N LEU A 73 -18.85 -17.46 10.64
CA LEU A 73 -17.60 -18.06 11.13
C LEU A 73 -17.49 -19.57 10.88
N PRO A 74 -18.53 -20.40 11.10
CA PRO A 74 -18.47 -21.82 10.79
C PRO A 74 -18.22 -22.08 9.30
N GLU A 75 -18.81 -21.25 8.43
CA GLU A 75 -18.63 -21.32 6.98
C GLU A 75 -17.18 -20.95 6.60
N TYR A 76 -16.64 -19.86 7.17
CA TYR A 76 -15.26 -19.45 6.95
C TYR A 76 -14.25 -20.49 7.44
N LEU A 77 -14.51 -21.13 8.58
CA LEU A 77 -13.65 -22.18 9.09
C LEU A 77 -13.61 -23.40 8.16
N ASN A 78 -14.76 -23.83 7.63
CA ASN A 78 -14.79 -24.94 6.68
C ASN A 78 -14.07 -24.58 5.37
N ARG A 79 -14.34 -23.39 4.82
CA ARG A 79 -13.66 -22.90 3.62
C ARG A 79 -12.15 -22.80 3.82
N PHE A 80 -11.70 -22.32 4.98
CA PHE A 80 -10.28 -22.26 5.33
C PHE A 80 -9.64 -23.65 5.33
N LYS A 81 -10.27 -24.66 5.96
CA LYS A 81 -9.74 -26.03 5.98
C LYS A 81 -9.60 -26.63 4.57
N GLU A 82 -10.61 -26.45 3.73
CA GLU A 82 -10.60 -26.92 2.34
C GLU A 82 -9.50 -26.23 1.53
N LEU A 83 -9.40 -24.91 1.63
CA LEU A 83 -8.40 -24.12 0.89
C LEU A 83 -6.98 -24.40 1.39
N ASN A 84 -6.79 -24.55 2.70
CA ASN A 84 -5.51 -24.88 3.29
C ASN A 84 -5.01 -26.25 2.82
N SER A 85 -5.89 -27.26 2.83
CA SER A 85 -5.57 -28.60 2.31
C SER A 85 -5.15 -28.56 0.84
N LYS A 86 -5.85 -27.75 0.01
CA LYS A 86 -5.49 -27.52 -1.40
C LYS A 86 -4.15 -26.79 -1.57
N LEU A 87 -3.84 -25.81 -0.72
CA LEU A 87 -2.55 -25.12 -0.77
C LEU A 87 -1.39 -26.06 -0.44
N HIS A 88 -1.54 -26.89 0.60
CA HIS A 88 -0.52 -27.87 0.97
C HIS A 88 -0.32 -28.94 -0.12
N SER A 89 -1.38 -29.47 -0.72
CA SER A 89 -1.26 -30.47 -1.80
C SER A 89 -0.59 -29.92 -3.06
N LEU A 90 -0.73 -28.61 -3.30
CA LEU A 90 -0.09 -27.91 -4.41
C LEU A 90 1.33 -27.39 -4.07
N GLY A 91 1.83 -27.61 -2.85
CA GLY A 91 3.13 -27.07 -2.41
C GLY A 91 3.17 -25.55 -2.37
N LYS A 92 2.03 -24.90 -2.12
CA LYS A 92 1.85 -23.43 -2.14
C LYS A 92 2.04 -22.76 -0.79
N VAL A 93 2.58 -23.50 0.17
CA VAL A 93 2.92 -23.01 1.50
C VAL A 93 4.44 -22.94 1.60
N GLU A 94 4.94 -21.71 1.64
CA GLU A 94 6.36 -21.43 1.79
C GLU A 94 6.74 -21.47 3.27
N SER A 95 7.73 -22.30 3.57
CA SER A 95 8.20 -22.56 4.94
C SER A 95 9.33 -21.62 5.34
N ARG A 96 10.05 -21.05 4.37
CA ARG A 96 11.02 -20.00 4.63
C ARG A 96 10.32 -18.80 5.25
N LYS A 97 10.96 -18.19 6.24
CA LYS A 97 10.41 -17.01 6.92
C LYS A 97 10.23 -15.88 5.90
N LEU A 98 9.09 -15.17 6.00
CA LEU A 98 8.78 -13.98 5.21
C LEU A 98 9.95 -13.00 5.20
N LEU A 99 10.57 -12.79 6.35
CA LEU A 99 11.73 -11.93 6.49
C LEU A 99 12.87 -12.36 5.56
N THR A 100 13.28 -13.63 5.62
CA THR A 100 14.40 -14.16 4.84
C THR A 100 14.17 -14.04 3.33
N LEU A 101 12.97 -14.39 2.85
CA LEU A 101 12.66 -14.31 1.43
C LEU A 101 12.54 -12.87 0.94
N THR A 102 11.96 -11.98 1.75
CA THR A 102 11.90 -10.56 1.42
C THR A 102 13.29 -9.96 1.37
N THR A 103 14.18 -10.29 2.32
CA THR A 103 15.56 -9.82 2.31
C THR A 103 16.30 -10.26 1.05
N GLN A 104 16.20 -11.55 0.68
CA GLN A 104 16.81 -12.05 -0.56
C GLN A 104 16.26 -11.36 -1.80
N LEU A 105 14.94 -11.19 -1.88
CA LEU A 105 14.31 -10.51 -3.00
C LEU A 105 14.71 -9.04 -3.10
N VAL A 106 14.84 -8.35 -1.95
CA VAL A 106 15.34 -6.97 -1.91
C VAL A 106 16.77 -6.94 -2.41
N GLU A 107 17.66 -7.78 -1.89
CA GLU A 107 19.06 -7.86 -2.35
C GLU A 107 19.16 -8.12 -3.86
N GLU A 108 18.34 -9.03 -4.41
CA GLU A 108 18.32 -9.36 -5.84
C GLU A 108 17.79 -8.22 -6.73
N LYS A 109 16.83 -7.44 -6.24
CA LYS A 109 16.15 -6.40 -7.04
C LYS A 109 16.69 -5.00 -6.82
N LEU A 110 17.36 -4.77 -5.69
CA LEU A 110 17.82 -3.44 -5.29
C LEU A 110 18.79 -2.87 -6.31
N GLN A 111 19.80 -3.62 -6.73
CA GLN A 111 20.80 -3.12 -7.67
C GLN A 111 20.19 -2.63 -8.98
N ALA A 112 19.30 -3.41 -9.60
CA ALA A 112 18.65 -3.02 -10.85
C ALA A 112 17.76 -1.77 -10.68
N SER A 113 17.09 -1.64 -9.52
CA SER A 113 16.32 -0.45 -9.18
C SER A 113 17.21 0.78 -9.00
N GLU A 114 18.33 0.63 -8.30
CA GLU A 114 19.28 1.72 -8.03
C GLU A 114 19.91 2.23 -9.33
N GLU A 115 20.24 1.33 -10.27
CA GLU A 115 20.80 1.72 -11.57
C GLU A 115 19.84 2.61 -12.37
N GLU A 116 18.55 2.25 -12.40
CA GLU A 116 17.51 3.05 -13.06
C GLU A 116 17.31 4.41 -12.37
N ASP A 117 17.26 4.42 -11.03
CA ASP A 117 17.05 5.65 -10.25
C ASP A 117 18.25 6.60 -10.37
N ILE A 118 19.48 6.07 -10.34
CA ILE A 118 20.69 6.86 -10.54
C ILE A 118 20.70 7.49 -11.94
N ALA A 119 20.29 6.76 -12.98
CA ALA A 119 20.24 7.31 -14.34
C ALA A 119 19.27 8.50 -14.44
N LYS A 120 18.06 8.37 -13.89
CA LYS A 120 17.07 9.46 -13.83
C LYS A 120 17.58 10.64 -13.01
N TYR A 121 18.26 10.37 -11.90
CA TYR A 121 18.80 11.43 -11.05
C TYR A 121 19.89 12.23 -11.76
N LYS A 122 20.75 11.57 -12.54
CA LYS A 122 21.79 12.25 -13.34
C LYS A 122 21.19 13.18 -14.39
N GLU A 123 20.17 12.72 -15.11
CA GLU A 123 19.44 13.57 -16.08
C GLU A 123 18.88 14.83 -15.39
N LYS A 124 18.28 14.66 -14.21
CA LYS A 124 17.73 15.77 -13.43
C LYS A 124 18.80 16.75 -12.95
N LEU A 125 20.00 16.28 -12.61
CA LEU A 125 21.13 17.14 -12.25
C LEU A 125 21.52 18.03 -13.43
N GLU A 126 21.61 17.47 -14.63
CA GLU A 126 21.95 18.24 -15.84
C GLU A 126 20.88 19.29 -16.17
N GLU A 127 19.60 18.94 -16.01
CA GLU A 127 18.48 19.87 -16.15
C GLU A 127 18.60 21.04 -15.16
N TRP A 128 18.78 20.75 -13.87
CA TRP A 128 18.95 21.78 -12.85
C TRP A 128 20.17 22.67 -13.07
N GLU A 129 21.28 22.11 -13.55
CA GLU A 129 22.45 22.92 -13.91
C GLU A 129 22.16 23.87 -15.07
N LYS A 130 21.42 23.41 -16.07
CA LYS A 130 21.00 24.25 -17.20
C LYS A 130 20.07 25.36 -16.75
N GLU A 131 19.05 25.03 -15.94
CA GLU A 131 18.14 26.02 -15.36
C GLU A 131 18.91 27.06 -14.54
N ARG A 132 19.82 26.61 -13.68
CA ARG A 132 20.66 27.49 -12.88
C ARG A 132 21.48 28.45 -13.76
N ARG A 133 22.08 27.97 -14.85
CA ARG A 133 22.82 28.83 -15.80
C ARG A 133 21.91 29.89 -16.42
N MET A 134 20.73 29.51 -16.90
CA MET A 134 19.77 30.44 -17.50
C MET A 134 19.29 31.50 -16.51
N LEU A 135 19.07 31.12 -15.24
CA LEU A 135 18.67 32.06 -14.19
C LEU A 135 19.77 33.08 -13.88
N ILE A 136 21.03 32.65 -13.82
CA ILE A 136 22.18 33.54 -13.59
C ILE A 136 22.31 34.54 -14.74
N GLU A 137 22.21 34.09 -15.98
CA GLU A 137 22.29 34.96 -17.16
C GLU A 137 21.17 36.02 -17.14
N ARG A 138 19.93 35.61 -16.87
CA ARG A 138 18.81 36.53 -16.74
C ARG A 138 19.00 37.53 -15.60
N GLU A 139 19.54 37.10 -14.46
CA GLU A 139 19.84 37.98 -13.34
C GLU A 139 20.89 39.03 -13.71
N GLN A 140 21.94 38.63 -14.45
CA GLN A 140 22.98 39.52 -14.93
C GLN A 140 22.43 40.56 -15.91
N GLU A 141 21.65 40.15 -16.91
CA GLU A 141 21.01 41.08 -17.85
C GLU A 141 20.14 42.12 -17.15
N MET A 142 19.34 41.69 -16.16
CA MET A 142 18.46 42.60 -15.42
C MET A 142 19.27 43.60 -14.60
N LYS A 143 20.40 43.18 -14.01
CA LYS A 143 21.32 44.06 -13.30
C LYS A 143 21.96 45.08 -14.23
N GLU A 144 22.35 44.68 -15.44
CA GLU A 144 22.95 45.58 -16.44
C GLU A 144 21.93 46.61 -16.94
N LYS A 145 20.74 46.16 -17.35
CA LYS A 145 19.64 47.06 -17.76
C LYS A 145 19.30 48.06 -16.66
N ALA A 146 19.28 47.64 -15.39
CA ALA A 146 19.04 48.54 -14.26
C ALA A 146 20.16 49.58 -14.09
N LYS A 147 21.43 49.20 -14.27
CA LYS A 147 22.56 50.13 -14.24
C LYS A 147 22.46 51.17 -15.35
N GLU A 148 22.18 50.73 -16.58
CA GLU A 148 22.01 51.63 -17.73
C GLU A 148 20.88 52.63 -17.51
N MET A 149 19.71 52.17 -17.06
CA MET A 149 18.58 53.06 -16.75
C MET A 149 18.92 54.09 -15.67
N MET A 150 19.67 53.69 -14.63
CA MET A 150 20.11 54.60 -13.57
C MET A 150 21.08 55.67 -14.11
N GLU A 151 22.03 55.29 -14.96
CA GLU A 151 22.95 56.25 -15.58
C GLU A 151 22.24 57.19 -16.56
N MET A 152 21.27 56.69 -17.35
CA MET A 152 20.43 57.54 -18.20
C MET A 152 19.63 58.55 -17.37
N LYS A 153 19.05 58.12 -16.25
CA LYS A 153 18.30 59.01 -15.34
C LYS A 153 19.18 60.09 -14.72
N LYS A 154 20.40 59.74 -14.29
CA LYS A 154 21.38 60.71 -13.77
C LYS A 154 21.73 61.75 -14.83
N LYS A 155 22.00 61.32 -16.07
CA LYS A 155 22.30 62.23 -17.19
C LYS A 155 21.13 63.16 -17.51
N ALA A 156 19.90 62.65 -17.55
CA ALA A 156 18.69 63.45 -17.78
C ALA A 156 18.49 64.51 -16.69
N ASN A 157 18.66 64.15 -15.42
CA ASN A 157 18.54 65.07 -14.29
C ASN A 157 19.64 66.14 -14.26
N ALA A 158 20.82 65.87 -14.82
CA ALA A 158 21.93 66.82 -14.89
C ALA A 158 21.83 67.80 -16.08
N ALA A 159 20.96 67.50 -17.06
CA ALA A 159 20.73 68.32 -18.25
C ALA A 159 19.51 69.25 -18.13
N THR A 160 18.85 69.26 -16.97
CA THR A 160 17.70 70.12 -16.61
C THR A 160 18.17 71.14 -15.57
#